data_AF-A0A512BD36-F1
#
_entry.id   AF-A0A512BD36-F1
#
_cell.length_a   1.000
_cell.length_b   1.000
_cell.length_c   1.000
_cell.angle_alpha   90.00
_cell.angle_beta   90.00
_cell.angle_gamma   90.00
#
_symmetry.space_group_name_H-M   'P 1'
#
loop_
_entity.id
_entity.type
_entity.pdbx_description
1 polymer ?
#
loop_
_entity_poly.entity_id
_entity_poly.type
_entity_poly.pdbx_seq_one_letter_code
_entity_poly.pdbx_strand_id
1 'polypeptide(L)'
;MPFNIGLSDEYGSTYQVDTGDIAWSPLILQFGIFGTIVLVFVYSGFFKKFMLLKEYPLMQTGILYIVALFITSFYSVLIFLPQTICLLMLFVAYAINVARNKRMNVEVTMLEDQDEIAFI
;
A
#
# COMPACT_ATOMS: atom_id res chain seq x y z
N MET A 1 15.38 -27.15 -17.40
CA MET A 1 14.53 -27.06 -18.61
C MET A 1 13.64 -25.85 -18.44
N PRO A 2 13.60 -24.89 -19.39
CA PRO A 2 12.65 -23.78 -19.30
C PRO A 2 11.24 -24.33 -19.58
N PHE A 3 10.38 -24.25 -18.57
CA PHE A 3 8.98 -24.63 -18.64
C PHE A 3 8.20 -23.45 -19.24
N ASN A 4 7.76 -23.57 -20.50
CA ASN A 4 6.93 -22.57 -21.18
C ASN A 4 5.49 -23.10 -21.25
N ILE A 5 4.58 -22.46 -20.51
CA ILE A 5 3.13 -22.61 -20.67
C ILE A 5 2.64 -21.41 -21.50
N GLY A 6 2.08 -21.67 -22.67
CA GLY A 6 1.47 -20.66 -23.54
C GLY A 6 0.53 -21.32 -24.55
N LEU A 7 -0.42 -20.56 -25.08
CA LEU A 7 -1.19 -20.95 -26.26
C LEU A 7 -0.33 -20.68 -27.50
N SER A 8 -0.20 -21.68 -28.36
CA SER A 8 0.49 -21.54 -29.63
C SER A 8 -0.35 -20.71 -30.59
N ASP A 9 0.20 -19.61 -31.10
CA ASP A 9 -0.35 -18.87 -32.22
C ASP A 9 -0.15 -19.65 -33.54
N GLU A 10 -0.97 -19.38 -34.57
CA GLU A 10 -0.85 -20.00 -35.91
C GLU A 10 0.52 -19.74 -36.57
N TYR A 11 1.25 -18.73 -36.08
CA TYR A 11 2.60 -18.35 -36.54
C TYR A 11 3.75 -18.94 -35.70
N GLY A 12 3.47 -19.91 -34.81
CA GLY A 12 4.49 -20.60 -34.01
C GLY A 12 5.07 -19.78 -32.85
N SER A 13 4.47 -18.61 -32.56
CA SER A 13 4.76 -17.84 -31.36
C SER A 13 3.92 -18.37 -30.20
N THR A 14 4.56 -18.71 -29.08
CA THR A 14 3.83 -19.02 -27.85
C THR A 14 3.36 -17.71 -27.23
N TYR A 15 2.06 -17.43 -27.35
CA TYR A 15 1.43 -16.41 -26.54
C TYR A 15 1.33 -16.94 -25.12
N GLN A 16 1.97 -16.25 -24.18
CA GLN A 16 1.77 -16.56 -22.78
C GLN A 16 0.29 -16.34 -22.49
N VAL A 17 -0.41 -17.39 -22.07
CA VAL A 17 -1.79 -17.25 -21.59
C VAL A 17 -1.73 -16.18 -20.51
N ASP A 18 -2.65 -15.23 -20.55
CA ASP A 18 -2.81 -14.18 -19.55
C ASP A 18 -3.06 -14.85 -18.18
N THR A 19 -2.00 -15.31 -17.52
CA THR A 19 -2.03 -16.20 -16.34
C THR A 19 -2.00 -15.36 -15.06
N GLY A 20 -2.64 -14.20 -15.12
CA GLY A 20 -2.62 -13.17 -14.10
C GLY A 20 -3.96 -12.99 -13.42
N ASP A 21 -4.86 -13.98 -13.41
CA ASP A 21 -6.07 -13.88 -12.59
C ASP A 21 -5.71 -13.71 -11.11
N ILE A 22 -4.48 -14.00 -10.66
CA ILE A 22 -4.09 -13.85 -9.26
C ILE A 22 -2.79 -13.04 -9.20
N ALA A 23 -2.77 -11.92 -8.46
CA ALA A 23 -1.58 -11.09 -8.32
C ALA A 23 -0.39 -11.82 -7.66
N TRP A 24 -0.66 -12.82 -6.83
CA TRP A 24 0.35 -13.56 -6.09
C TRP A 24 1.33 -14.36 -6.97
N SER A 25 0.85 -14.91 -8.09
CA SER A 25 1.69 -15.66 -9.03
C SER A 25 2.79 -14.77 -9.66
N PRO A 26 2.46 -13.64 -10.32
CA PRO A 26 3.48 -12.73 -10.85
C PRO A 26 4.32 -12.07 -9.75
N LEU A 27 3.79 -11.82 -8.55
CA LEU A 27 4.57 -11.29 -7.42
C LEU A 27 5.72 -12.25 -7.05
N ILE A 28 5.41 -13.53 -6.92
CA ILE A 28 6.41 -14.56 -6.56
C ILE A 28 7.39 -14.77 -7.71
N LEU A 29 6.94 -14.76 -8.96
CA LEU A 29 7.81 -14.94 -10.13
C LEU A 29 8.79 -13.78 -10.33
N GLN A 30 8.35 -12.54 -10.12
CA GLN A 30 9.18 -11.35 -10.36
C GLN A 30 10.06 -10.98 -9.17
N PHE A 31 9.52 -11.02 -7.95
CA PHE A 31 10.21 -10.56 -6.74
C PHE A 31 10.70 -11.71 -5.85
N GLY A 32 10.37 -12.95 -6.20
CA GLY A 32 10.60 -14.10 -5.34
C GLY A 32 9.64 -14.13 -4.15
N ILE A 33 9.76 -15.20 -3.36
CA ILE A 33 9.00 -15.37 -2.11
C ILE A 33 9.38 -14.26 -1.12
N PHE A 34 10.67 -13.93 -1.01
CA PHE A 34 11.14 -12.90 -0.08
C PHE A 34 10.59 -11.52 -0.43
N GLY A 35 10.64 -11.10 -1.70
CA GLY A 35 10.11 -9.81 -2.12
C GLY A 35 8.59 -9.71 -1.94
N THR A 36 7.88 -10.80 -2.21
CA THR A 36 6.43 -10.89 -1.95
C THR A 36 6.13 -10.70 -0.45
N ILE A 37 6.88 -11.36 0.43
CA ILE A 37 6.73 -11.22 1.88
C ILE A 37 6.98 -9.77 2.34
N VAL A 38 8.06 -9.14 1.86
CA VAL A 38 8.37 -7.74 2.15
C VAL A 38 7.21 -6.83 1.74
N LEU A 39 6.64 -7.05 0.55
CA LEU A 39 5.50 -6.27 0.06
C LEU A 39 4.26 -6.42 0.97
N VAL A 40 3.95 -7.64 1.41
CA VAL A 40 2.86 -7.88 2.37
C VAL A 40 3.10 -7.14 3.69
N PHE A 41 4.34 -7.14 4.18
CA PHE A 41 4.70 -6.39 5.39
C PHE A 41 4.53 -4.88 5.21
N VAL A 42 4.90 -4.33 4.06
CA VAL A 42 4.72 -2.90 3.74
C VAL A 42 3.23 -2.53 3.75
N TYR A 43 2.39 -3.28 3.03
CA TYR A 43 0.94 -3.03 2.99
C TYR A 43 0.29 -3.18 4.36
N SER A 44 0.70 -4.20 5.14
CA SER A 44 0.23 -4.41 6.51
C SER A 44 0.66 -3.25 7.43
N GLY A 45 1.86 -2.69 7.22
CA GLY A 45 2.35 -1.51 7.90
C GLY A 45 1.48 -0.28 7.62
N PHE A 46 1.13 -0.04 6.35
CA PHE A 46 0.22 1.05 5.97
C PHE A 46 -1.16 0.87 6.56
N PHE A 47 -1.73 -0.33 6.50
CA PHE A 47 -3.02 -0.65 7.12
C PHE A 47 -3.01 -0.31 8.62
N LYS A 48 -1.99 -0.75 9.36
CA LYS A 48 -1.84 -0.44 10.78
C LYS A 48 -1.75 1.06 11.04
N LYS A 49 -1.00 1.80 10.21
CA LYS A 49 -0.89 3.26 10.32
C LYS A 49 -2.21 3.97 10.05
N PHE A 50 -2.97 3.55 9.04
CA PHE A 50 -4.26 4.16 8.75
C PHE A 50 -5.28 3.86 9.84
N MET A 51 -5.25 2.67 10.44
CA MET A 51 -6.09 2.32 11.60
C MET A 51 -5.82 3.20 12.83
N LEU A 52 -4.58 3.63 13.06
CA LEU A 52 -4.24 4.58 14.12
C LEU A 52 -4.76 6.00 13.84
N LEU A 53 -5.01 6.33 12.58
CA LEU A 53 -5.52 7.62 12.12
C LEU A 53 -6.97 7.52 11.66
N LYS A 54 -7.72 6.51 12.10
CA LYS A 54 -9.11 6.25 11.68
C LYS A 54 -10.11 7.38 11.98
N GLU A 55 -9.72 8.33 12.83
CA GLU A 55 -10.49 9.55 13.12
C GLU A 55 -10.63 10.45 11.88
N TYR A 56 -9.67 10.36 10.94
CA TYR A 56 -9.68 11.14 9.70
C TYR A 56 -10.44 10.38 8.61
N PRO A 57 -11.47 10.98 7.97
CA PRO A 57 -12.27 10.31 6.93
C PRO A 57 -11.44 9.76 5.77
N LEU A 58 -10.39 10.49 5.36
CA LEU A 58 -9.50 10.05 4.28
C LEU A 58 -8.67 8.80 4.64
N MET A 59 -8.46 8.53 5.93
CA MET A 59 -7.78 7.30 6.37
C MET A 59 -8.74 6.12 6.39
N GLN A 60 -10.03 6.36 6.66
CA GLN A 60 -11.06 5.32 6.51
C GLN A 60 -11.18 4.87 5.06
N THR A 61 -11.14 5.80 4.09
CA THR A 61 -11.11 5.44 2.66
C THR A 61 -9.82 4.73 2.29
N GLY A 62 -8.68 5.13 2.83
CA GLY A 62 -7.41 4.40 2.67
C GLY A 62 -7.44 2.95 3.21
N ILE A 63 -8.09 2.72 4.35
CA ILE A 63 -8.29 1.37 4.91
C ILE A 63 -9.14 0.52 3.96
N LEU A 64 -10.30 1.05 3.54
CA LEU A 64 -11.18 0.36 2.59
C LEU A 64 -10.46 0.07 1.27
N TYR A 65 -9.61 0.99 0.83
CA TYR A 65 -8.81 0.83 -0.37
C TYR A 65 -7.79 -0.32 -0.25
N ILE A 66 -7.06 -0.43 0.87
CA ILE A 66 -6.14 -1.56 1.11
C ILE A 66 -6.91 -2.88 1.18
N VAL A 67 -8.07 -2.91 1.85
CA VAL A 67 -8.92 -4.12 1.92
C VAL A 67 -9.40 -4.51 0.52
N ALA A 68 -9.84 -3.55 -0.29
CA ALA A 68 -10.25 -3.79 -1.66
C ALA A 68 -9.08 -4.32 -2.51
N LEU A 69 -7.88 -3.75 -2.39
CA LEU A 69 -6.67 -4.25 -3.07
C LEU A 69 -6.32 -5.67 -2.63
N PHE A 70 -6.44 -5.99 -1.35
CA PHE A 70 -6.19 -7.35 -0.85
C PHE A 70 -7.21 -8.35 -1.43
N ILE A 71 -8.50 -8.03 -1.40
CA ILE A 71 -9.54 -8.91 -1.95
C ILE A 71 -9.34 -9.08 -3.47
N THR A 72 -9.13 -7.97 -4.20
CA THR A 72 -8.89 -8.01 -5.65
C THR A 72 -7.60 -8.72 -6.04
N SER A 73 -6.60 -8.81 -5.16
CA SER A 73 -5.35 -9.54 -5.45
C SER A 73 -5.56 -11.05 -5.70
N PHE A 74 -6.69 -11.61 -5.25
CA PHE A 74 -7.03 -13.03 -5.47
C PHE A 74 -7.65 -13.32 -6.83
N TYR A 75 -8.10 -12.29 -7.56
CA TYR A 75 -8.78 -12.44 -8.85
C TYR A 75 -8.36 -11.36 -9.88
N SER A 76 -7.30 -10.59 -9.60
CA SER A 76 -6.73 -9.62 -10.54
C SER A 76 -5.30 -9.20 -10.21
N VAL A 77 -4.62 -8.62 -11.19
CA VAL A 77 -3.28 -8.00 -11.11
C VAL A 77 -3.31 -6.47 -10.94
N LEU A 78 -4.45 -5.88 -10.54
CA LEU A 78 -4.59 -4.42 -10.38
C LEU A 78 -3.55 -3.80 -9.45
N ILE A 79 -3.01 -4.55 -8.49
CA ILE A 79 -1.98 -4.08 -7.54
C ILE A 79 -0.69 -3.62 -8.23
N PHE A 80 -0.43 -4.09 -9.47
CA PHE A 80 0.73 -3.70 -10.27
C PHE A 80 0.52 -2.42 -11.06
N LEU A 81 -0.72 -1.95 -11.20
CA LEU A 81 -1.00 -0.79 -12.04
C LEU A 81 -0.47 0.48 -11.39
N PRO A 82 0.23 1.37 -12.13
CA PRO A 82 0.79 2.59 -11.56
C PRO A 82 -0.24 3.44 -10.81
N GLN A 83 -1.47 3.49 -11.31
CA GLN A 83 -2.57 4.22 -10.69
C GLN A 83 -2.94 3.72 -9.29
N THR A 84 -2.85 2.40 -9.02
CA THR A 84 -3.17 1.86 -7.70
C THR A 84 -2.07 2.17 -6.70
N ILE A 85 -0.82 2.11 -7.14
CA ILE A 85 0.36 2.50 -6.36
C ILE A 85 0.32 4.01 -6.06
N CYS A 86 0.06 4.85 -7.06
CA CYS A 86 -0.02 6.31 -6.89
C CYS A 86 -1.09 6.70 -5.87
N LEU A 87 -2.28 6.09 -5.95
CA LEU A 87 -3.36 6.37 -5.01
C LEU A 87 -3.01 5.92 -3.58
N LEU A 88 -2.39 4.75 -3.42
CA LEU A 88 -1.89 4.30 -2.13
C LEU A 88 -0.85 5.27 -1.55
N MET A 89 0.08 5.74 -2.38
CA MET A 89 1.11 6.70 -1.97
C MET A 89 0.51 8.05 -1.56
N LEU A 90 -0.59 8.50 -2.18
CA LEU A 90 -1.32 9.69 -1.75
C LEU A 90 -1.87 9.54 -0.33
N PHE A 91 -2.49 8.39 -0.01
CA PHE A 91 -2.98 8.11 1.34
C PHE A 91 -1.83 8.08 2.36
N VAL A 92 -0.70 7.47 2.01
CA VAL A 92 0.50 7.46 2.86
C VAL A 92 1.02 8.87 3.09
N ALA A 93 1.13 9.70 2.04
CA ALA A 93 1.59 11.08 2.14
C ALA A 93 0.67 11.91 3.06
N TYR A 94 -0.64 11.74 2.95
CA TYR A 94 -1.60 12.36 3.85
C TYR A 94 -1.43 11.90 5.30
N ALA A 95 -1.30 10.58 5.52
CA ALA A 95 -1.08 10.01 6.85
C ALA A 95 0.16 10.59 7.54
N ILE A 96 1.26 10.76 6.78
CA ILE A 96 2.49 11.39 7.27
C ILE A 96 2.25 12.86 7.61
N ASN A 97 1.55 13.60 6.75
CA ASN A 97 1.25 15.02 6.99
C ASN A 97 0.44 15.20 8.28
N VAL A 98 -0.62 14.40 8.47
CA VAL A 98 -1.45 14.43 9.68
C VAL A 98 -0.63 14.08 10.92
N ALA A 99 0.16 13.02 10.86
CA ALA A 99 1.01 12.62 11.98
C ALA A 99 2.04 13.71 12.35
N ARG A 100 2.58 14.42 11.36
CA ARG A 100 3.49 15.55 11.56
C ARG A 100 2.78 16.74 12.22
N ASN A 101 1.62 17.13 11.72
CA ASN A 101 0.88 18.28 12.28
C ASN A 101 0.43 18.01 13.72
N LYS A 102 0.02 16.78 14.03
CA LYS A 102 -0.33 16.39 15.41
C LYS A 102 0.86 16.53 16.37
N ARG A 103 2.10 16.25 15.93
CA ARG A 103 3.31 16.46 16.74
C ARG A 103 3.61 17.93 16.96
N MET A 104 3.55 18.75 15.91
CA MET A 104 3.80 20.19 16.02
C MET A 104 2.82 20.87 16.98
N ASN A 105 1.52 20.53 16.91
CA ASN A 105 0.54 21.10 17.82
C ASN A 105 0.84 20.74 19.29
N VAL A 106 1.29 19.51 19.56
CA VAL A 106 1.68 19.11 20.92
C VAL A 106 2.92 19.86 21.39
N GLU A 107 3.92 20.05 20.53
CA GLU A 107 5.12 20.83 20.87
C GLU A 107 4.79 22.29 21.18
N VAL A 108 3.90 22.93 20.42
CA VAL A 108 3.47 24.32 20.66
C VAL A 108 2.75 24.45 22.01
N THR A 109 1.80 23.56 22.33
CA THR A 109 1.08 23.60 23.61
C THR A 109 2.03 23.44 24.80
N MET A 110 3.05 22.58 24.70
CA MET A 110 4.02 22.38 25.77
C MET A 110 4.92 23.61 25.99
N LEU A 111 5.18 24.41 24.95
CA LEU A 111 5.94 25.65 25.06
C LEU A 111 5.08 26.77 25.69
N GLU A 112 3.81 26.89 25.30
CA GLU A 112 2.87 27.83 25.92
C GLU A 112 2.71 27.55 27.42
N ASP A 113 2.56 26.28 27.81
CA ASP A 113 2.47 25.89 29.22
C ASP A 113 3.75 26.22 30.01
N GLN A 114 4.93 26.13 29.39
CA GLN A 114 6.20 26.50 30.03
C GLN A 114 6.36 28.01 30.19
N ASP A 115 5.96 28.78 29.19
CA ASP A 115 5.98 30.24 29.25
C ASP A 115 5.03 30.73 30.35
N GLU A 116 3.81 30.19 30.47
CA GLU A 116 2.89 30.56 31.56
C GLU A 116 3.46 30.30 32.96
N ILE A 117 4.16 29.17 33.16
CA ILE A 117 4.80 28.84 34.45
C ILE A 117 5.97 29.79 34.75
N ALA A 118 6.69 30.29 33.73
CA ALA A 118 7.84 31.16 33.91
C ALA A 118 7.47 32.61 34.32
N PHE A 119 6.21 33.02 34.17
CA PHE A 119 5.72 34.36 34.53
C PHE A 119 5.03 34.43 35.91
N ILE A 120 4.95 33.33 36.67
CA ILE A 120 4.42 33.24 38.03
C ILE A 120 5.57 33.17 39.04
#